data_AF-A0A316ZJE1-F1
#
_entry.id   AF-A0A316ZJE1-F1
#
_cell.length_a   1.000
_cell.length_b   1.000
_cell.length_c   1.000
_cell.angle_alpha   90.00
_cell.angle_beta   90.00
_cell.angle_gamma   90.00
#
_symmetry.space_group_name_H-M   'P 1'
#
loop_
_entity.id
_entity.type
_entity.pdbx_description
1 polymer ?
#
loop_
_entity_poly.entity_id
_entity_poly.type
_entity_poly.pdbx_seq_one_letter_code
_entity_poly.pdbx_strand_id
1 'polypeptide(L)'
;MFFSLPLAFLGVAGVLAAPMPLDSRGLVTGAKANTTAGGVAPLGPSSLDVFPAGGNCTTSWSPAPLDGKVPWNNMTISLMTGQNANMTTLATVASGIDGTNAWATKYTFECPDVQPYSQIYFLQFSNGYDPMASQWTTRFTIASPRGETTPPEFATQPTGEAVPWGNGRLVTDSKGDIPGATKASNASAQGTAAKSAFASIFATPSAAVKAKAAYTSGAEPRALLSAAGMAMAAVAGAAVLL
;
A
#
# COMPACT_ATOMS: atom_id res chain seq x y z
N MET A 1 83.14 32.51 -35.85
CA MET A 1 82.86 33.66 -34.97
C MET A 1 81.74 33.23 -34.03
N PHE A 2 82.10 32.58 -32.93
CA PHE A 2 82.25 33.12 -31.56
C PHE A 2 80.91 33.44 -30.86
N PHE A 3 80.57 32.56 -29.88
CA PHE A 3 79.92 32.75 -28.57
C PHE A 3 78.50 33.33 -28.46
N SER A 4 77.60 32.60 -27.76
CA SER A 4 77.28 32.85 -26.34
C SER A 4 75.93 32.21 -25.93
N LEU A 5 75.92 31.47 -24.82
CA LEU A 5 74.74 30.99 -24.06
C LEU A 5 74.59 31.89 -22.82
N PRO A 6 73.37 32.05 -22.26
CA PRO A 6 73.15 31.39 -20.97
C PRO A 6 71.70 30.87 -20.69
N LEU A 7 71.69 29.91 -19.76
CA LEU A 7 70.58 29.43 -18.91
C LEU A 7 69.95 30.52 -18.04
N ALA A 8 68.65 30.37 -17.72
CA ALA A 8 67.95 30.65 -16.43
C ALA A 8 66.46 30.99 -16.70
N PHE A 9 65.46 30.79 -15.86
CA PHE A 9 65.13 29.97 -14.68
C PHE A 9 63.59 30.09 -14.51
N LEU A 10 63.01 29.20 -13.70
CA LEU A 10 61.63 29.10 -13.19
C LEU A 10 60.69 30.33 -13.23
N GLY A 11 59.40 30.05 -13.51
CA GLY A 11 58.27 30.90 -13.12
C GLY A 11 56.93 30.16 -13.15
N VAL A 12 56.52 29.59 -12.01
CA VAL A 12 55.16 29.09 -11.74
C VAL A 12 54.31 30.27 -11.25
N ALA A 13 53.18 30.52 -11.91
CA ALA A 13 52.01 31.23 -11.38
C ALA A 13 50.79 30.66 -12.14
N GLY A 14 49.76 30.07 -11.54
CA GLY A 14 49.17 30.40 -10.25
C GLY A 14 48.17 31.54 -10.43
N VAL A 15 47.04 31.29 -11.11
CA VAL A 15 45.86 32.15 -10.99
C VAL A 15 44.67 31.26 -10.67
N LEU A 16 44.17 31.46 -9.46
CA LEU A 16 42.99 30.85 -8.89
C LEU A 16 41.76 31.17 -9.74
N ALA A 17 41.07 30.14 -10.24
CA ALA A 17 39.69 30.26 -10.63
C ALA A 17 38.85 30.46 -9.37
N ALA A 18 38.31 31.67 -9.19
CA ALA A 18 37.33 31.95 -8.15
C ALA A 18 36.06 31.10 -8.39
N PRO A 19 35.54 30.40 -7.38
CA PRO A 19 34.24 29.73 -7.50
C PRO A 19 33.13 30.77 -7.54
N MET A 20 32.30 30.68 -8.57
CA MET A 20 31.07 31.46 -8.70
C MET A 20 30.07 31.07 -7.59
N PRO A 21 29.41 32.02 -6.93
CA PRO A 21 28.35 31.72 -5.98
C PRO A 21 27.11 31.26 -6.74
N LEU A 22 26.71 30.00 -6.53
CA LEU A 22 25.41 29.49 -6.98
C LEU A 22 24.33 30.13 -6.08
N ASP A 23 23.65 31.15 -6.60
CA ASP A 23 22.44 31.71 -5.99
C ASP A 23 21.29 30.69 -6.17
N SER A 24 21.17 29.78 -5.21
CA SER A 24 20.12 28.77 -5.14
C SER A 24 18.86 29.36 -4.51
N ARG A 25 18.19 30.27 -5.23
CA ARG A 25 16.81 30.71 -4.95
C ARG A 25 15.85 30.16 -5.99
N GLY A 26 15.74 28.84 -6.01
CA GLY A 26 14.64 28.12 -6.64
C GLY A 26 13.89 27.35 -5.55
N LEU A 27 12.98 28.05 -4.85
CA LEU A 27 12.00 27.40 -3.97
C LEU A 27 11.01 26.65 -4.87
N VAL A 28 11.40 25.45 -5.30
CA VAL A 28 10.42 24.45 -5.70
C VAL A 28 9.61 24.18 -4.44
N THR A 29 8.30 24.46 -4.48
CA THR A 29 7.35 24.02 -3.46
C THR A 29 7.28 22.51 -3.47
N GLY A 30 8.33 21.86 -2.97
CA GLY A 30 8.35 20.45 -2.64
C GLY A 30 7.44 20.26 -1.44
N ALA A 31 6.52 19.32 -1.54
CA ALA A 31 5.83 18.78 -0.39
C ALA A 31 6.84 18.61 0.75
N LYS A 32 6.52 19.13 1.94
CA LYS A 32 7.36 18.91 3.13
C LYS A 32 7.60 17.42 3.24
N ALA A 33 8.81 16.96 2.96
CA ALA A 33 9.25 15.67 3.41
C ALA A 33 9.09 15.72 4.93
N ASN A 34 8.13 14.97 5.45
CA ASN A 34 8.03 14.75 6.88
C ASN A 34 9.20 13.84 7.22
N THR A 35 10.38 14.42 7.35
CA THR A 35 11.58 13.70 7.78
C THR A 35 11.33 13.34 9.24
N THR A 36 10.72 12.17 9.47
CA THR A 36 10.62 11.58 10.80
C THR A 36 12.03 11.58 11.38
N ALA A 37 12.23 12.31 12.47
CA ALA A 37 13.53 12.46 13.10
C ALA A 37 14.04 11.07 13.53
N GLY A 38 14.85 10.43 12.68
CA GLY A 38 15.51 9.16 12.95
C GLY A 38 15.17 7.98 12.03
N GLY A 39 14.39 8.14 10.95
CA GLY A 39 14.12 7.02 10.04
C GLY A 39 13.74 7.37 8.61
N VAL A 40 13.41 6.35 7.82
CA VAL A 40 12.89 6.53 6.45
C VAL A 40 11.52 7.20 6.50
N ALA A 41 11.15 7.92 5.44
CA ALA A 41 9.80 8.49 5.32
C ALA A 41 9.11 7.93 4.08
N PRO A 42 8.12 7.03 4.20
CA PRO A 42 7.38 6.52 3.05
C PRO A 42 6.68 7.66 2.30
N LEU A 43 6.85 7.70 0.98
CA LEU A 43 6.26 8.71 0.09
C LEU A 43 5.07 8.15 -0.70
N GLY A 44 4.98 6.83 -0.82
CA GLY A 44 3.84 6.15 -1.43
C GLY A 44 3.98 4.63 -1.36
N PRO A 45 2.89 3.88 -1.59
CA PRO A 45 1.62 4.33 -2.17
C PRO A 45 0.79 5.31 -1.32
N SER A 46 0.09 6.20 -2.01
CA SER A 46 -0.90 7.12 -1.49
C SER A 46 -2.31 6.51 -1.53
N SER A 47 -3.30 7.20 -0.95
CA SER A 47 -4.69 6.77 -1.03
C SER A 47 -5.30 6.84 -2.43
N LEU A 48 -4.71 7.60 -3.33
CA LEU A 48 -5.19 7.70 -4.71
C LEU A 48 -4.60 6.61 -5.61
N ASP A 49 -3.60 5.87 -5.13
CA ASP A 49 -2.95 4.85 -5.93
C ASP A 49 -3.79 3.57 -5.99
N VAL A 50 -3.92 3.06 -7.21
CA VAL A 50 -4.65 1.83 -7.54
C VAL A 50 -3.72 0.94 -8.37
N PHE A 51 -3.44 -0.24 -7.85
CA PHE A 51 -2.64 -1.24 -8.57
C PHE A 51 -3.48 -2.48 -8.88
N PRO A 52 -3.43 -3.03 -10.10
CA PRO A 52 -4.10 -4.29 -10.40
C PRO A 52 -3.33 -5.47 -9.78
N ALA A 53 -4.04 -6.43 -9.21
CA ALA A 53 -3.48 -7.71 -8.80
C ALA A 53 -2.79 -8.43 -9.98
N GLY A 54 -1.65 -9.05 -9.72
CA GLY A 54 -0.75 -9.63 -10.73
C GLY A 54 0.02 -8.58 -11.56
N GLY A 55 -0.22 -7.29 -11.33
CA GLY A 55 0.54 -6.19 -11.92
C GLY A 55 1.75 -5.79 -11.08
N ASN A 56 2.32 -4.63 -11.38
CA ASN A 56 3.44 -4.08 -10.62
C ASN A 56 2.96 -3.06 -9.59
N CYS A 57 3.22 -3.36 -8.32
CA CYS A 57 3.07 -2.45 -7.20
C CYS A 57 4.39 -1.71 -7.00
N THR A 58 4.33 -0.40 -6.75
CA THR A 58 5.52 0.42 -6.55
C THR A 58 5.45 1.17 -5.23
N THR A 59 6.59 1.28 -4.56
CA THR A 59 6.72 2.08 -3.34
C THR A 59 7.98 2.93 -3.38
N SER A 60 7.97 4.03 -2.63
CA SER A 60 9.11 4.94 -2.53
C SER A 60 9.20 5.58 -1.16
N TRP A 61 10.40 6.00 -0.78
CA TRP A 61 10.66 6.62 0.52
C TRP A 61 11.75 7.69 0.42
N SER A 62 11.75 8.64 1.35
CA SER A 62 12.91 9.47 1.62
C SER A 62 13.93 8.65 2.42
N PRO A 63 15.22 8.68 2.06
CA PRO A 63 16.27 8.02 2.81
C PRO A 63 16.29 8.43 4.27
N ALA A 64 16.62 7.48 5.15
CA ALA A 64 16.91 7.80 6.54
C ALA A 64 18.22 8.60 6.66
N PRO A 65 18.35 9.50 7.63
CA PRO A 65 19.60 10.18 7.93
C PRO A 65 20.71 9.19 8.32
N LEU A 66 21.93 9.40 7.83
CA LEU A 66 23.10 8.56 8.14
C LEU A 66 23.58 8.71 9.59
N ASP A 67 23.27 9.85 10.21
CA ASP A 67 23.59 10.20 11.59
C ASP A 67 22.46 9.84 12.58
N GLY A 68 21.45 9.09 12.12
CA GLY A 68 20.37 8.60 12.97
C GLY A 68 20.86 7.68 14.09
N LYS A 69 20.15 7.70 15.23
CA LYS A 69 20.45 6.83 16.39
C LYS A 69 20.32 5.34 16.07
N VAL A 70 19.48 4.98 15.10
CA VAL A 70 19.25 3.60 14.65
C VAL A 70 19.51 3.53 13.14
N PRO A 71 20.42 2.67 12.66
CA PRO A 71 20.73 2.58 11.24
C PRO A 71 19.59 1.88 10.50
N TRP A 72 19.19 2.43 9.34
CA TRP A 72 18.14 1.87 8.47
C TRP A 72 18.71 1.09 7.28
N ASN A 73 19.95 0.62 7.38
CA ASN A 73 20.61 -0.15 6.32
C ASN A 73 20.11 -1.61 6.21
N ASN A 74 19.19 -2.03 7.09
CA ASN A 74 18.47 -3.28 6.99
C ASN A 74 16.98 -3.02 7.22
N MET A 75 16.26 -2.70 6.15
CA MET A 75 14.85 -2.37 6.15
C MET A 75 14.03 -3.51 5.54
N THR A 76 12.88 -3.78 6.14
CA THR A 76 11.88 -4.73 5.61
C THR A 76 10.62 -3.96 5.22
N ILE A 77 10.05 -4.31 4.06
CA ILE A 77 8.77 -3.78 3.58
C ILE A 77 7.76 -4.92 3.64
N SER A 78 6.68 -4.71 4.37
CA SER A 78 5.60 -5.69 4.56
C SER A 78 4.28 -5.12 4.07
N LEU A 79 3.50 -5.95 3.37
CA LEU A 79 2.12 -5.65 3.01
C LEU A 79 1.22 -5.96 4.20
N MET A 80 0.40 -4.98 4.57
CA MET A 80 -0.45 -5.00 5.76
C MET A 80 -1.90 -4.69 5.41
N THR A 81 -2.82 -5.09 6.29
CA THR A 81 -4.25 -4.76 6.26
C THR A 81 -4.78 -4.55 7.69
N GLY A 82 -6.00 -4.07 7.83
CA GLY A 82 -6.70 -3.98 9.11
C GLY A 82 -6.77 -2.55 9.66
N GLN A 83 -7.26 -2.43 10.89
CA GLN A 83 -7.38 -1.16 11.61
C GLN A 83 -6.04 -0.68 12.16
N ASN A 84 -5.93 0.61 12.50
CA ASN A 84 -4.67 1.23 12.95
C ASN A 84 -4.10 0.57 14.22
N ALA A 85 -4.97 0.20 15.15
CA ALA A 85 -4.58 -0.41 16.43
C ALA A 85 -4.33 -1.92 16.36
N ASN A 86 -4.74 -2.57 15.26
CA ASN A 86 -4.61 -4.02 15.08
C ASN A 86 -4.44 -4.33 13.59
N MET A 87 -3.19 -4.24 13.16
CA MET A 87 -2.77 -4.44 11.79
C MET A 87 -2.32 -5.89 11.59
N THR A 88 -2.69 -6.49 10.48
CA THR A 88 -2.32 -7.86 10.12
C THR A 88 -1.34 -7.84 8.95
N THR A 89 -0.21 -8.51 9.11
CA THR A 89 0.74 -8.75 8.00
C THR A 89 0.18 -9.79 7.05
N LEU A 90 0.18 -9.47 5.76
CA LEU A 90 -0.21 -10.39 4.69
C LEU A 90 0.99 -11.05 4.05
N ALA A 91 2.00 -10.27 3.69
CA ALA A 91 3.20 -10.76 3.02
C ALA A 91 4.41 -9.86 3.33
N THR A 92 5.60 -10.45 3.32
CA THR A 92 6.85 -9.71 3.23
C THR A 92 7.13 -9.42 1.77
N VAL A 93 7.19 -8.14 1.41
CA VAL A 93 7.41 -7.66 0.04
C VAL A 93 8.90 -7.60 -0.29
N ALA A 94 9.71 -7.19 0.68
CA ALA A 94 11.16 -7.14 0.58
C ALA A 94 11.81 -7.13 1.96
N SER A 95 13.03 -7.64 2.03
CA SER A 95 13.87 -7.61 3.25
C SER A 95 15.30 -7.23 2.88
N GLY A 96 16.04 -6.68 3.85
CA GLY A 96 17.46 -6.35 3.64
C GLY A 96 17.70 -5.14 2.74
N ILE A 97 16.71 -4.25 2.59
CA ILE A 97 16.88 -3.01 1.83
C ILE A 97 17.70 -2.02 2.64
N ASP A 98 18.69 -1.38 2.02
CA ASP A 98 19.37 -0.25 2.63
C ASP A 98 18.52 1.03 2.48
N GLY A 99 17.74 1.34 3.51
CA GLY A 99 16.89 2.53 3.57
C GLY A 99 17.66 3.85 3.72
N THR A 100 18.98 3.81 3.89
CA THR A 100 19.85 5.02 3.93
C THR A 100 20.39 5.41 2.55
N ASN A 101 20.29 4.50 1.57
CA ASN A 101 20.83 4.72 0.23
C ASN A 101 19.98 5.71 -0.57
N ALA A 102 20.49 6.93 -0.76
CA ALA A 102 19.82 7.99 -1.51
C ALA A 102 19.60 7.69 -3.01
N TRP A 103 20.32 6.71 -3.57
CA TRP A 103 20.22 6.32 -4.97
C TRP A 103 19.24 5.16 -5.19
N ALA A 104 18.76 4.51 -4.13
CA ALA A 104 17.87 3.36 -4.16
C ALA A 104 16.64 3.60 -3.26
N THR A 105 15.80 4.57 -3.65
CA THR A 105 14.64 5.06 -2.87
C THR A 105 13.30 4.57 -3.38
N LYS A 106 13.30 3.59 -4.29
CA LYS A 106 12.11 3.02 -4.91
C LYS A 106 12.24 1.50 -4.96
N TYR A 107 11.11 0.82 -4.80
CA TYR A 107 11.03 -0.62 -4.94
C TYR A 107 9.76 -1.00 -5.71
N THR A 108 9.88 -1.98 -6.61
CA THR A 108 8.77 -2.52 -7.41
C THR A 108 8.64 -4.01 -7.13
N PHE A 109 7.41 -4.48 -6.96
CA PHE A 109 7.09 -5.87 -6.69
C PHE A 109 5.80 -6.27 -7.39
N GLU A 110 5.56 -7.56 -7.54
CA GLU A 110 4.30 -8.06 -8.06
C GLU A 110 3.18 -7.85 -7.02
N CYS A 111 2.11 -7.20 -7.42
CA CYS A 111 0.93 -7.04 -6.57
C CYS A 111 0.32 -8.43 -6.33
N PRO A 112 0.24 -8.91 -5.08
CA PRO A 112 -0.34 -10.21 -4.83
C PRO A 112 -1.83 -10.20 -5.18
N ASP A 113 -2.36 -11.38 -5.46
CA ASP A 113 -3.80 -11.54 -5.50
C ASP A 113 -4.37 -11.50 -4.08
N VAL A 114 -5.42 -10.71 -3.89
CA VAL A 114 -5.97 -10.38 -2.57
C VAL A 114 -7.48 -10.36 -2.58
N GLN A 115 -8.07 -10.55 -1.40
CA GLN A 115 -9.50 -10.38 -1.23
C GLN A 115 -9.80 -9.65 0.09
N PRO A 116 -10.67 -8.63 0.10
CA PRO A 116 -11.34 -8.02 -1.07
C PRO A 116 -10.42 -7.08 -1.87
N TYR A 117 -10.66 -6.93 -3.18
CA TYR A 117 -10.01 -5.87 -3.96
C TYR A 117 -10.51 -4.50 -3.50
N SER A 118 -9.77 -3.82 -2.63
CA SER A 118 -10.25 -2.65 -1.90
C SER A 118 -9.11 -1.73 -1.46
N GLN A 119 -9.46 -0.51 -1.06
CA GLN A 119 -8.56 0.51 -0.52
C GLN A 119 -8.29 0.27 0.98
N ILE A 120 -7.70 -0.88 1.31
CA ILE A 120 -7.48 -1.30 2.70
C ILE A 120 -6.04 -1.74 2.98
N TYR A 121 -5.20 -1.79 1.95
CA TYR A 121 -3.84 -2.29 2.01
C TYR A 121 -2.86 -1.15 2.22
N PHE A 122 -1.81 -1.38 3.00
CA PHE A 122 -0.77 -0.39 3.23
C PHE A 122 0.56 -1.10 3.43
N LEU A 123 1.66 -0.38 3.26
CA LEU A 123 3.00 -0.90 3.47
C LEU A 123 3.52 -0.45 4.81
N GLN A 124 4.11 -1.38 5.55
CA GLN A 124 4.91 -1.11 6.73
C GLN A 124 6.39 -1.24 6.37
N PHE A 125 7.14 -0.24 6.78
CA PHE A 125 8.59 -0.17 6.69
C PHE A 125 9.12 -0.38 8.10
N SER A 126 9.75 -1.52 8.36
CA SER A 126 10.34 -1.83 9.66
C SER A 126 11.85 -1.82 9.59
N ASN A 127 12.47 -1.33 10.67
CA ASN A 127 13.90 -1.37 10.86
C ASN A 127 14.29 -2.75 11.42
N GLY A 128 15.25 -3.42 10.80
CA GLY A 128 15.72 -4.75 11.18
C GLY A 128 16.48 -4.80 12.52
N TYR A 129 16.89 -3.64 13.06
CA TYR A 129 17.53 -3.51 14.37
C TYR A 129 16.58 -2.99 15.45
N ASP A 130 15.50 -2.29 15.05
CA ASP A 130 14.45 -1.81 15.95
C ASP A 130 13.07 -1.92 15.29
N PRO A 131 12.36 -3.06 15.47
CA PRO A 131 11.04 -3.25 14.90
C PRO A 131 10.00 -2.23 15.38
N MET A 132 10.22 -1.58 16.54
CA MET A 132 9.33 -0.56 17.08
C MET A 132 9.43 0.75 16.29
N ALA A 133 10.55 0.99 15.60
CA ALA A 133 10.74 2.10 14.69
C ALA A 133 10.09 1.81 13.32
N SER A 134 8.79 1.52 13.32
CA SER A 134 8.04 1.28 12.08
C SER A 134 7.53 2.58 11.46
N GLN A 135 7.44 2.61 10.13
CA GLN A 135 6.84 3.69 9.35
C GLN A 135 5.83 3.09 8.38
N TRP A 136 4.82 3.85 7.96
CA TRP A 136 3.74 3.32 7.14
C TRP A 136 3.39 4.24 5.99
N THR A 137 2.93 3.65 4.90
CA THR A 137 2.22 4.39 3.85
C THR A 137 0.78 4.65 4.26
N THR A 138 0.08 5.49 3.51
CA THR A 138 -1.39 5.49 3.58
C THR A 138 -1.96 4.21 2.97
N ARG A 139 -3.25 3.94 3.22
CA ARG A 139 -3.98 2.84 2.58
C ARG A 139 -4.15 3.11 1.10
N PHE A 140 -3.80 2.15 0.25
CA PHE A 140 -3.94 2.17 -1.21
C PHE A 140 -4.84 1.03 -1.68
N THR A 141 -5.20 1.05 -2.96
CA THR A 141 -6.10 0.06 -3.55
C THR A 141 -5.33 -1.01 -4.30
N ILE A 142 -5.62 -2.27 -4.00
CA ILE A 142 -5.32 -3.38 -4.91
C ILE A 142 -6.63 -3.74 -5.60
N ALA A 143 -6.72 -3.48 -6.89
CA ALA A 143 -7.87 -3.78 -7.72
C ALA A 143 -7.77 -5.20 -8.31
N SER A 144 -8.87 -5.74 -8.81
CA SER A 144 -8.83 -6.99 -9.57
C SER A 144 -7.93 -6.84 -10.81
N PRO A 145 -7.52 -7.94 -11.46
CA PRO A 145 -6.79 -7.86 -12.73
C PRO A 145 -7.54 -7.11 -13.83
N ARG A 146 -8.87 -6.94 -13.70
CA ARG A 146 -9.74 -6.18 -14.61
C ARG A 146 -9.99 -4.74 -14.15
N GLY A 147 -9.39 -4.33 -13.03
CA GLY A 147 -9.54 -2.99 -12.46
C GLY A 147 -10.79 -2.79 -11.57
N GLU A 148 -11.50 -3.87 -11.24
CA GLU A 148 -12.67 -3.79 -10.37
C GLU A 148 -12.26 -3.63 -8.90
N THR A 149 -13.06 -2.88 -8.14
CA THR A 149 -12.83 -2.63 -6.72
C THR A 149 -14.13 -2.74 -5.93
N THR A 150 -13.98 -2.96 -4.64
CA THR A 150 -15.04 -2.97 -3.64
C THR A 150 -14.72 -1.93 -2.58
N PRO A 151 -15.73 -1.22 -2.02
CA PRO A 151 -15.49 -0.30 -0.91
C PRO A 151 -14.89 -1.03 0.31
N PRO A 152 -14.11 -0.32 1.15
CA PRO A 152 -13.67 -0.85 2.43
C PRO A 152 -14.86 -1.33 3.28
N GLU A 153 -14.66 -2.42 4.00
CA GLU A 153 -15.68 -3.05 4.86
C GLU A 153 -16.19 -2.10 5.95
N PHE A 154 -15.30 -1.26 6.48
CA PHE A 154 -15.59 -0.30 7.53
C PHE A 154 -15.16 1.11 7.12
N ALA A 155 -16.07 2.07 7.20
CA ALA A 155 -15.79 3.46 6.82
C ALA A 155 -14.98 4.26 7.88
N THR A 156 -15.02 3.83 9.15
CA THR A 156 -14.37 4.52 10.27
C THR A 156 -13.57 3.55 11.14
N GLN A 157 -12.50 4.04 11.77
CA GLN A 157 -11.79 3.31 12.82
C GLN A 157 -12.72 3.09 14.03
N PRO A 158 -12.49 2.05 14.85
CA PRO A 158 -13.26 1.88 16.09
C PRO A 158 -13.11 3.03 17.09
N THR A 159 -12.06 3.84 16.96
CA THR A 159 -11.85 5.08 17.72
C THR A 159 -12.64 6.28 17.18
N GLY A 160 -13.36 6.13 16.06
CA GLY A 160 -14.19 7.17 15.45
C GLY A 160 -13.53 7.96 14.32
N GLU A 161 -12.24 7.75 14.06
CA GLU A 161 -11.55 8.43 12.95
C GLU A 161 -12.10 8.00 11.59
N ALA A 162 -12.27 8.96 10.68
CA ALA A 162 -12.74 8.73 9.32
C ALA A 162 -11.64 8.13 8.41
N VAL A 163 -11.04 7.03 8.85
CA VAL A 163 -10.06 6.26 8.07
C VAL A 163 -10.68 4.90 7.76
N PRO A 164 -11.09 4.65 6.51
CA PRO A 164 -11.67 3.37 6.12
C PRO A 164 -10.67 2.23 6.28
N TRP A 165 -11.16 1.03 6.60
CA TRP A 165 -10.33 -0.17 6.75
C TRP A 165 -11.14 -1.43 6.43
N GLY A 166 -10.43 -2.56 6.39
CA GLY A 166 -11.04 -3.87 6.20
C GLY A 166 -10.05 -4.99 6.45
N ASN A 167 -10.56 -6.21 6.46
CA ASN A 167 -9.77 -7.41 6.67
C ASN A 167 -9.43 -8.06 5.33
N GLY A 168 -8.28 -7.67 4.76
CA GLY A 168 -7.72 -8.31 3.58
C GLY A 168 -7.13 -9.69 3.89
N ARG A 169 -7.01 -10.52 2.85
CA ARG A 169 -6.22 -11.74 2.84
C ARG A 169 -5.58 -11.94 1.47
N LEU A 170 -4.52 -12.75 1.42
CA LEU A 170 -4.00 -13.25 0.15
C LEU A 170 -4.95 -14.31 -0.42
N VAL A 171 -5.18 -14.27 -1.72
CA VAL A 171 -5.78 -15.40 -2.43
C VAL A 171 -4.66 -16.41 -2.65
N THR A 172 -4.70 -17.52 -1.93
CA THR A 172 -3.75 -18.61 -2.19
C THR A 172 -4.22 -19.35 -3.43
N ASP A 173 -3.70 -18.96 -4.60
CA ASP A 173 -3.66 -19.89 -5.72
C ASP A 173 -2.82 -21.09 -5.27
N SER A 174 -3.24 -22.31 -5.59
CA SER A 174 -2.44 -23.52 -5.33
C SER A 174 -1.18 -23.60 -6.22
N LYS A 175 -0.63 -22.45 -6.62
CA LYS A 175 0.58 -22.29 -7.41
C LYS A 175 1.55 -21.33 -6.73
N GLY A 176 2.51 -21.92 -6.04
CA GLY A 176 3.78 -21.27 -5.69
C GLY A 176 3.81 -20.66 -4.30
N ASP A 177 4.52 -21.33 -3.40
CA ASP A 177 4.87 -20.82 -2.09
C ASP A 177 5.54 -19.45 -2.19
N ILE A 178 4.91 -18.41 -1.63
CA ILE A 178 5.64 -17.21 -1.21
C ILE A 178 6.37 -17.58 0.09
N PRO A 179 7.71 -17.52 0.15
CA PRO A 179 8.43 -17.86 1.37
C PRO A 179 8.03 -16.88 2.48
N GLY A 180 7.31 -17.37 3.50
CA GLY A 180 7.01 -16.61 4.72
C GLY A 180 5.56 -16.55 5.17
N ALA A 181 4.59 -17.14 4.45
CA ALA A 181 3.22 -17.22 4.94
C ALA A 181 3.09 -18.31 6.03
N THR A 182 3.29 -17.96 7.30
CA THR A 182 2.91 -18.83 8.42
C THR A 182 1.38 -18.92 8.48
N LYS A 183 0.85 -20.10 8.13
CA LYS A 183 -0.57 -20.45 8.32
C LYS A 183 -0.95 -20.24 9.79
N ALA A 184 -1.82 -19.27 10.07
CA ALA A 184 -2.56 -19.22 11.32
C ALA A 184 -3.60 -20.36 11.32
N SER A 185 -3.25 -21.49 11.93
CA SER A 185 -4.18 -22.58 12.17
C SER A 185 -4.93 -22.32 13.48
N ASN A 186 -6.16 -21.79 13.38
CA ASN A 186 -7.10 -21.90 14.49
C ASN A 186 -7.65 -23.32 14.51
N ALA A 187 -7.01 -24.17 15.32
CA ALA A 187 -7.53 -25.49 15.66
C ALA A 187 -8.60 -25.35 16.74
N SER A 188 -9.84 -25.73 16.44
CA SER A 188 -10.85 -26.07 17.44
C SER A 188 -11.33 -27.52 17.24
N ALA A 189 -10.91 -28.35 18.20
CA ALA A 189 -11.55 -29.55 18.75
C ALA A 189 -11.82 -30.81 17.89
N GLN A 190 -11.09 -31.86 18.28
CA GLN A 190 -11.55 -33.21 18.68
C GLN A 190 -12.28 -34.12 17.68
N GLY A 191 -11.70 -35.31 17.48
CA GLY A 191 -12.39 -36.48 16.97
C GLY A 191 -11.44 -37.55 16.45
N THR A 192 -10.93 -38.40 17.35
CA THR A 192 -10.02 -39.51 17.07
C THR A 192 -10.63 -40.54 16.11
N ALA A 193 -9.76 -41.13 15.29
CA ALA A 193 -10.02 -41.94 14.11
C ALA A 193 -10.84 -43.24 14.29
N ALA A 194 -11.57 -43.62 13.23
CA ALA A 194 -11.78 -45.02 12.86
C ALA A 194 -11.78 -45.17 11.32
N LYS A 195 -11.23 -46.31 10.88
CA LYS A 195 -10.74 -46.65 9.54
C LYS A 195 -11.84 -46.91 8.50
N SER A 196 -11.43 -46.76 7.25
CA SER A 196 -12.11 -47.05 5.98
C SER A 196 -12.78 -48.43 5.89
N ALA A 197 -13.93 -48.47 5.20
CA ALA A 197 -14.31 -49.58 4.34
C ALA A 197 -15.20 -49.08 3.19
N PHE A 198 -14.86 -49.53 1.98
CA PHE A 198 -15.60 -49.32 0.74
C PHE A 198 -16.89 -50.15 0.73
N ALA A 199 -17.99 -49.57 0.26
CA ALA A 199 -19.12 -50.34 -0.28
C ALA A 199 -19.93 -49.46 -1.26
N SER A 200 -19.74 -49.70 -2.55
CA SER A 200 -20.61 -49.23 -3.62
C SER A 200 -21.87 -50.09 -3.66
N ILE A 201 -23.06 -49.50 -3.57
CA ILE A 201 -24.30 -50.21 -3.94
C ILE A 201 -25.30 -49.20 -4.56
N PHE A 202 -25.65 -49.45 -5.82
CA PHE A 202 -26.76 -48.83 -6.53
C PHE A 202 -28.10 -49.30 -5.95
N ALA A 203 -29.07 -48.39 -5.76
CA ALA A 203 -30.51 -48.67 -5.88
C ALA A 203 -31.35 -47.38 -5.88
N THR A 204 -31.92 -47.05 -7.04
CA THR A 204 -33.26 -46.42 -7.17
C THR A 204 -34.27 -47.59 -7.33
N PRO A 205 -35.61 -47.47 -7.10
CA PRO A 205 -36.44 -46.28 -7.35
C PRO A 205 -37.68 -46.04 -6.41
N SER A 206 -38.31 -44.88 -6.62
CA SER A 206 -39.76 -44.56 -6.63
C SER A 206 -40.67 -44.89 -5.44
N ALA A 207 -41.24 -43.85 -4.81
CA ALA A 207 -42.68 -43.83 -4.48
C ALA A 207 -43.19 -42.39 -4.41
N ALA A 208 -44.26 -42.15 -5.15
CA ALA A 208 -44.99 -40.90 -5.26
C ALA A 208 -45.94 -40.67 -4.08
N VAL A 209 -46.11 -39.41 -3.68
CA VAL A 209 -47.38 -38.91 -3.12
C VAL A 209 -47.74 -37.54 -3.71
N LYS A 210 -48.74 -37.60 -4.61
CA LYS A 210 -49.81 -36.61 -4.85
C LYS A 210 -50.39 -36.14 -3.49
N ALA A 211 -50.97 -34.96 -3.28
CA ALA A 211 -51.46 -33.90 -4.16
C ALA A 211 -51.85 -32.65 -3.33
N LYS A 212 -52.04 -31.52 -4.05
CA LYS A 212 -53.12 -30.48 -3.94
C LYS A 212 -53.27 -29.71 -2.60
N ALA A 213 -53.66 -28.43 -2.57
CA ALA A 213 -54.10 -27.41 -3.53
C ALA A 213 -53.92 -26.03 -2.83
N ALA A 214 -53.48 -24.98 -3.53
CA ALA A 214 -54.27 -23.85 -4.06
C ALA A 214 -54.70 -22.76 -3.05
N TYR A 215 -54.28 -21.50 -3.31
CA TYR A 215 -55.12 -20.29 -3.51
C TYR A 215 -54.17 -19.09 -3.80
N THR A 216 -54.02 -18.64 -5.05
CA THR A 216 -54.72 -17.52 -5.77
C THR A 216 -54.25 -16.10 -5.44
N SER A 217 -53.95 -15.37 -6.53
CA SER A 217 -54.15 -13.94 -6.81
C SER A 217 -53.56 -12.91 -5.84
N GLY A 218 -52.86 -11.85 -6.26
CA GLY A 218 -52.75 -11.22 -7.57
C GLY A 218 -52.38 -9.74 -7.35
N ALA A 219 -52.06 -9.07 -8.46
CA ALA A 219 -51.93 -7.63 -8.67
C ALA A 219 -50.63 -6.91 -8.24
N GLU A 220 -49.84 -6.56 -9.27
CA GLU A 220 -48.93 -5.40 -9.37
C GLU A 220 -49.72 -4.06 -9.36
N PRO A 221 -49.13 -2.90 -9.72
CA PRO A 221 -48.09 -2.09 -9.05
C PRO A 221 -48.62 -0.66 -8.72
N ARG A 222 -47.91 0.12 -7.89
CA ARG A 222 -48.04 1.60 -7.91
C ARG A 222 -46.69 2.29 -7.76
N ALA A 223 -46.28 2.94 -8.83
CA ALA A 223 -45.37 4.08 -8.81
C ALA A 223 -46.12 5.31 -8.28
N LEU A 224 -45.43 6.15 -7.50
CA LEU A 224 -45.78 7.56 -7.33
C LEU A 224 -44.50 8.38 -7.16
N LEU A 225 -44.35 9.33 -8.09
CA LEU A 225 -43.39 10.44 -8.10
C LEU A 225 -43.47 11.26 -6.81
N SER A 226 -42.33 11.80 -6.37
CA SER A 226 -42.31 13.16 -5.83
C SER A 226 -41.00 13.86 -6.20
N ALA A 227 -41.15 14.91 -7.00
CA ALA A 227 -40.13 15.87 -7.35
C ALA A 227 -40.34 17.14 -6.51
N ALA A 228 -39.28 17.58 -5.84
CA ALA A 228 -39.05 18.96 -5.39
C ALA A 228 -37.52 19.04 -5.18
N GLY A 229 -36.71 19.87 -5.84
CA GLY A 229 -37.00 21.16 -6.44
C GLY A 229 -36.77 22.26 -5.41
N MET A 230 -35.51 22.57 -5.08
CA MET A 230 -35.10 23.91 -4.61
C MET A 230 -33.67 24.21 -5.03
N ALA A 231 -33.56 25.27 -5.83
CA ALA A 231 -32.34 25.90 -6.30
C ALA A 231 -32.02 27.16 -5.45
N MET A 232 -30.80 27.65 -5.65
CA MET A 232 -30.28 29.01 -5.38
C MET A 232 -29.92 29.40 -3.93
N ALA A 233 -28.62 29.59 -3.73
CA ALA A 233 -28.09 30.82 -3.15
C ALA A 233 -26.61 31.02 -3.57
N ALA A 234 -26.40 31.76 -4.65
CA ALA A 234 -25.12 32.39 -4.94
C ALA A 234 -25.07 33.73 -4.19
N VAL A 235 -24.10 33.92 -3.30
CA VAL A 235 -23.78 35.23 -2.73
C VAL A 235 -22.49 35.71 -3.36
N ALA A 236 -22.64 36.70 -4.24
CA ALA A 236 -21.58 37.61 -4.64
C ALA A 236 -21.37 38.63 -3.50
N GLY A 237 -20.12 38.83 -3.09
CA GLY A 237 -19.70 39.88 -2.16
C GLY A 237 -18.51 40.61 -2.76
N ALA A 238 -18.75 41.86 -3.12
CA ALA A 238 -17.85 42.76 -3.83
C ALA A 238 -16.76 43.38 -2.93
N ALA A 239 -15.75 43.92 -3.60
CA ALA A 239 -14.63 44.71 -3.11
C ALA A 239 -15.00 45.94 -2.27
N VAL A 240 -14.11 46.33 -1.35
CA VAL A 240 -13.92 47.71 -0.91
C VAL A 240 -12.41 47.98 -0.77
N LEU A 241 -11.94 49.01 -1.49
CA LEU A 241 -10.67 49.69 -1.29
C LEU A 241 -10.63 50.35 0.10
N LEU A 242 -9.48 50.30 0.76
CA LEU A 242 -8.77 51.45 1.32
C LEU A 242 -7.32 51.06 1.63
#